data_AF-A0A1G5C7R0-F1
#
_entry.id   AF-A0A1G5C7R0-F1
#
_cell.length_a   1.000
_cell.length_b   1.000
_cell.length_c   1.000
_cell.angle_alpha   90.00
_cell.angle_beta   90.00
_cell.angle_gamma   90.00
#
_symmetry.space_group_name_H-M   'P 1'
#
loop_
_entity.id
_entity.type
_entity.pdbx_description
1 polymer ?
#
loop_
_entity_poly.entity_id
_entity_poly.type
_entity_poly.pdbx_seq_one_letter_code
_entity_poly.pdbx_strand_id
1 'polypeptide(L)'
;MPLRFLKEVEEVVYPEEHLADLKRSIPLMLAAMKRDGLPIESGLINVGKVDKELDVALFFAHWITEINEIIENLNIVLIDMRELSNNYVLLKGSPEKRYYLLVRTYFHEFYRFRESFNRVIKAAASRRYIQPDEVPRARKAFQYAFEDTIRIRNNLVHGTVFWKGDKHFDLTLLSSARERGFAMQSCQTGEIWDIGSVLQDVCEETADILRDEGKRMSKVIQAIVRELVDVIAKV
;
A
#
# COMPACT_ATOMS: atom_id res chain seq x y z
N MET A 1 7.42 -18.99 17.81
CA MET A 1 6.51 -17.82 17.87
C MET A 1 6.17 -17.46 16.43
N PRO A 2 4.90 -17.30 16.04
CA PRO A 2 4.62 -16.68 14.74
C PRO A 2 5.20 -15.26 14.79
N LEU A 3 6.03 -14.92 13.80
CA LEU A 3 6.49 -13.55 13.57
C LEU A 3 5.23 -12.69 13.38
N ARG A 4 4.79 -12.02 14.44
CA ARG A 4 3.87 -10.90 14.28
C ARG A 4 4.69 -9.81 13.62
N PHE A 5 4.61 -9.75 12.29
CA PHE A 5 5.18 -8.66 11.51
C PHE A 5 4.72 -7.34 12.13
N LEU A 6 5.67 -6.45 12.42
CA LEU A 6 5.35 -5.13 12.93
C LEU A 6 4.64 -4.38 11.80
N LYS A 7 3.32 -4.19 11.92
CA LYS A 7 2.57 -3.39 10.94
C LYS A 7 2.95 -1.93 11.14
N GLU A 8 3.67 -1.37 10.18
CA GLU A 8 4.08 0.03 10.19
C GLU A 8 2.95 0.96 9.75
N VAL A 9 2.07 0.53 8.85
CA VAL A 9 0.85 1.21 8.42
C VAL A 9 -0.35 0.44 8.93
N GLU A 10 -1.26 1.14 9.64
CA GLU A 10 -2.46 0.55 10.21
C GLU A 10 -3.51 0.27 9.12
N GLU A 11 -4.14 -0.90 9.23
CA GLU A 11 -5.26 -1.30 8.36
C GLU A 11 -6.50 -0.46 8.59
N VAL A 12 -7.32 -0.34 7.55
CA VAL A 12 -8.63 0.29 7.63
C VAL A 12 -9.59 -0.67 8.33
N VAL A 13 -10.27 -0.16 9.34
CA VAL A 13 -11.21 -0.91 10.17
C VAL A 13 -12.55 -1.00 9.44
N TYR A 14 -13.12 -2.21 9.46
CA TYR A 14 -14.45 -2.46 8.93
C TYR A 14 -15.55 -1.74 9.76
N PRO A 15 -16.56 -1.12 9.12
CA PRO A 15 -17.64 -0.45 9.84
C PRO A 15 -18.47 -1.46 10.65
N GLU A 16 -18.45 -1.30 11.97
CA GLU A 16 -19.09 -2.24 12.90
C GLU A 16 -20.61 -2.33 12.69
N GLU A 17 -21.21 -1.25 12.19
CA GLU A 17 -22.62 -1.12 11.86
C GLU A 17 -23.09 -2.21 10.88
N HIS A 18 -22.21 -2.68 10.00
CA HIS A 18 -22.52 -3.67 8.97
C HIS A 18 -22.02 -5.09 9.32
N LEU A 19 -21.37 -5.27 10.48
CA LEU A 19 -20.75 -6.55 10.84
C LEU A 19 -21.78 -7.67 11.03
N ALA A 20 -22.92 -7.34 11.62
CA ALA A 20 -24.02 -8.29 11.81
C ALA A 20 -24.57 -8.78 10.46
N ASP A 21 -24.73 -7.87 9.50
CA ASP A 21 -25.18 -8.20 8.16
C ASP A 21 -24.12 -8.99 7.40
N LEU A 22 -22.85 -8.60 7.47
CA LEU A 22 -21.76 -9.34 6.83
C LEU A 22 -21.70 -10.80 7.31
N LYS A 23 -21.93 -11.07 8.59
CA LYS A 23 -21.96 -12.45 9.13
C LYS A 23 -23.05 -13.31 8.50
N ARG A 24 -24.12 -12.71 7.98
CA ARG A 24 -25.19 -13.42 7.25
C ARG A 24 -24.71 -13.94 5.88
N SER A 25 -23.61 -13.41 5.33
CA SER A 25 -23.04 -13.92 4.08
C SER A 25 -22.48 -15.34 4.22
N ILE A 26 -21.93 -15.69 5.38
CA ILE A 26 -21.27 -16.99 5.62
C ILE A 26 -22.19 -18.18 5.36
N PRO A 27 -23.39 -18.28 5.98
CA PRO A 27 -24.30 -19.39 5.70
C PRO A 27 -24.77 -19.43 4.24
N LEU A 28 -24.91 -18.27 3.58
CA LEU A 28 -25.28 -18.19 2.16
C LEU A 28 -24.17 -18.72 1.25
N MET A 29 -22.91 -18.36 1.53
CA MET A 29 -21.74 -18.86 0.81
C MET A 29 -21.60 -20.37 1.00
N LEU A 30 -21.76 -20.88 2.23
CA LEU A 30 -21.72 -22.32 2.51
C LEU A 30 -22.85 -23.08 1.81
N ALA A 31 -24.06 -22.52 1.78
CA ALA A 31 -25.18 -23.12 1.05
C ALA A 31 -24.92 -23.14 -0.46
N ALA A 32 -24.37 -22.06 -1.02
CA ALA A 32 -24.00 -21.98 -2.42
C ALA A 32 -22.91 -23.01 -2.78
N MET A 33 -21.86 -23.13 -1.96
CA MET A 33 -20.80 -24.12 -2.17
C MET A 33 -21.30 -25.57 -2.06
N LYS A 34 -22.30 -25.84 -1.19
CA LYS A 34 -22.95 -27.16 -1.12
C LYS A 34 -23.81 -27.45 -2.35
N ARG A 35 -24.46 -26.43 -2.93
CA ARG A 35 -25.34 -26.57 -4.10
C ARG A 35 -24.54 -26.69 -5.40
N ASP A 36 -23.55 -25.83 -5.58
CA ASP A 36 -22.85 -25.63 -6.86
C ASP A 36 -21.42 -26.22 -6.87
N GLY A 37 -20.95 -26.71 -5.73
CA GLY A 37 -19.56 -27.15 -5.56
C GLY A 37 -18.59 -26.01 -5.24
N LEU A 38 -17.31 -26.35 -5.10
CA LEU A 38 -16.25 -25.35 -4.89
C LEU A 38 -16.01 -24.56 -6.18
N PRO A 39 -15.78 -23.24 -6.12
CA PRO A 39 -15.59 -22.38 -7.29
C PRO A 39 -14.15 -22.50 -7.83
N ILE A 40 -13.72 -23.71 -8.21
CA ILE A 40 -12.33 -24.01 -8.58
C ILE A 40 -11.95 -23.33 -9.90
N GLU A 41 -12.87 -23.29 -10.88
CA GLU A 41 -12.59 -22.75 -12.22
C GLU A 41 -13.09 -21.33 -12.42
N SER A 42 -14.26 -20.99 -11.86
CA SER A 42 -14.89 -19.67 -12.07
C SER A 42 -14.43 -18.62 -11.05
N GLY A 43 -14.03 -19.03 -9.85
CA GLY A 43 -13.85 -18.12 -8.72
C GLY A 43 -15.14 -17.42 -8.25
N LEU A 44 -16.31 -17.81 -8.78
CA LEU A 44 -17.60 -17.17 -8.51
C LEU A 44 -18.46 -18.03 -7.58
N ILE A 45 -18.97 -17.43 -6.50
CA ILE A 45 -19.95 -18.05 -5.60
C ILE A 45 -21.30 -17.36 -5.81
N ASN A 46 -22.29 -18.12 -6.31
CA ASN A 46 -23.65 -17.60 -6.49
C ASN A 46 -24.44 -17.67 -5.17
N VAL A 47 -24.37 -16.60 -4.39
CA VAL A 47 -25.10 -16.45 -3.12
C VAL A 47 -26.61 -16.18 -3.30
N GLY A 48 -27.10 -16.12 -4.54
CA GLY A 48 -28.49 -15.81 -4.85
C GLY A 48 -28.83 -14.34 -4.64
N LYS A 49 -30.12 -14.05 -4.44
CA LYS A 49 -30.60 -12.68 -4.19
C LYS A 49 -30.27 -12.29 -2.74
N VAL A 50 -29.49 -11.24 -2.59
CA VAL A 50 -29.21 -10.61 -1.29
C VAL A 50 -30.16 -9.43 -1.06
N ASP A 51 -30.48 -9.17 0.21
CA ASP A 51 -31.21 -7.95 0.60
C ASP A 51 -30.27 -6.73 0.58
N LYS A 52 -30.87 -5.54 0.77
CA LYS A 52 -30.13 -4.26 0.64
C LYS A 52 -29.05 -4.17 1.71
N GLU A 53 -29.34 -4.61 2.93
CA GLU A 53 -28.46 -4.55 4.09
C GLU A 53 -27.21 -5.43 3.86
N LEU A 54 -27.41 -6.65 3.37
CA LEU A 54 -26.30 -7.54 3.02
C LEU A 54 -25.51 -7.05 1.81
N ASP A 55 -26.14 -6.46 0.79
CA ASP A 55 -25.44 -5.87 -0.37
C ASP A 55 -24.51 -4.72 0.07
N VAL A 56 -24.98 -3.84 0.96
CA VAL A 56 -24.16 -2.77 1.55
C VAL A 56 -22.99 -3.35 2.36
N ALA A 57 -23.26 -4.36 3.20
CA ALA A 57 -22.22 -5.00 4.01
C ALA A 57 -21.13 -5.65 3.15
N LEU A 58 -21.52 -6.33 2.06
CA LEU A 58 -20.62 -6.93 1.07
C LEU A 58 -19.84 -5.88 0.28
N PHE A 59 -20.46 -4.73 -0.05
CA PHE A 59 -19.79 -3.61 -0.70
C PHE A 59 -18.62 -3.09 0.14
N PHE A 60 -18.84 -2.82 1.43
CA PHE A 60 -17.77 -2.40 2.33
C PHE A 60 -16.73 -3.50 2.54
N ALA A 61 -17.16 -4.76 2.62
CA ALA A 61 -16.24 -5.88 2.82
C ALA A 61 -15.26 -6.03 1.65
N HIS A 62 -15.77 -5.94 0.43
CA HIS A 62 -14.94 -5.98 -0.77
C HIS A 62 -13.93 -4.82 -0.79
N TRP A 63 -14.40 -3.60 -0.55
CA TRP A 63 -13.53 -2.44 -0.59
C TRP A 63 -12.45 -2.48 0.48
N ILE A 64 -12.80 -2.74 1.74
CA ILE A 64 -11.84 -2.76 2.85
C ILE A 64 -10.84 -3.90 2.69
N THR A 65 -11.26 -5.05 2.18
CA THR A 65 -10.32 -6.14 1.85
C THR A 65 -9.29 -5.68 0.83
N GLU A 66 -9.72 -5.02 -0.25
CA GLU A 66 -8.80 -4.52 -1.29
C GLU A 66 -7.83 -3.45 -0.74
N ILE A 67 -8.31 -2.54 0.11
CA ILE A 67 -7.48 -1.51 0.73
C ILE A 67 -6.47 -2.13 1.71
N ASN A 68 -6.89 -3.11 2.51
CA ASN A 68 -6.01 -3.75 3.48
C ASN A 68 -4.96 -4.65 2.78
N GLU A 69 -5.26 -5.25 1.63
CA GLU A 69 -4.26 -5.92 0.79
C GLU A 69 -3.18 -4.94 0.32
N ILE A 70 -3.57 -3.74 -0.12
CA ILE A 70 -2.60 -2.69 -0.50
C ILE A 70 -1.73 -2.33 0.71
N ILE A 71 -2.33 -2.11 1.88
CA ILE A 71 -1.60 -1.78 3.12
C ILE A 71 -0.64 -2.90 3.54
N GLU A 72 -1.03 -4.15 3.41
CA GLU A 72 -0.17 -5.31 3.67
C GLU A 72 1.05 -5.32 2.74
N ASN A 73 0.84 -5.09 1.44
CA ASN A 73 1.94 -4.98 0.48
C ASN A 73 2.88 -3.80 0.79
N LEU A 74 2.34 -2.65 1.20
CA LEU A 74 3.16 -1.51 1.62
C LEU A 74 4.01 -1.86 2.85
N ASN A 75 3.43 -2.55 3.85
CA ASN A 75 4.17 -3.00 5.02
C ASN A 75 5.30 -3.97 4.67
N ILE A 76 5.07 -4.91 3.74
CA ILE A 76 6.12 -5.81 3.24
C ILE A 76 7.28 -5.01 2.63
N VAL A 77 6.98 -4.04 1.77
CA VAL A 77 8.01 -3.21 1.13
C VAL A 77 8.79 -2.38 2.15
N LEU A 78 8.13 -1.83 3.17
CA LEU A 78 8.79 -1.06 4.24
C LEU A 78 9.74 -1.94 5.07
N ILE A 79 9.32 -3.15 5.42
CA ILE A 79 10.16 -4.12 6.14
C ILE A 79 11.36 -4.51 5.29
N ASP A 80 11.13 -4.89 4.02
CA ASP A 80 12.20 -5.25 3.09
C ASP A 80 13.20 -4.11 2.90
N MET A 81 12.74 -2.86 2.94
CA MET A 81 13.60 -1.69 2.88
C MET A 81 14.48 -1.58 4.12
N ARG A 82 13.92 -1.73 5.33
CA ARG A 82 14.69 -1.68 6.59
C ARG A 82 15.67 -2.84 6.73
N GLU A 83 15.33 -4.02 6.21
CA GLU A 83 16.19 -5.20 6.29
C GLU A 83 17.28 -5.24 5.21
N LEU A 84 17.20 -4.38 4.19
CA LEU A 84 18.09 -4.41 3.04
C LEU A 84 19.57 -4.24 3.44
N SER A 85 19.88 -3.33 4.37
CA SER A 85 21.25 -3.08 4.87
C SER A 85 21.86 -4.28 5.62
N ASN A 86 21.04 -5.12 6.22
CA ASN A 86 21.50 -6.32 6.92
C ASN A 86 21.69 -7.50 5.97
N ASN A 87 20.90 -7.55 4.89
CA ASN A 87 20.81 -8.71 4.02
C ASN A 87 21.49 -8.53 2.65
N TYR A 88 21.93 -7.32 2.30
CA TYR A 88 22.41 -7.02 0.93
C TYR A 88 23.57 -7.91 0.47
N VAL A 89 24.42 -8.41 1.38
CA VAL A 89 25.53 -9.31 1.03
C VAL A 89 25.05 -10.67 0.55
N LEU A 90 23.92 -11.15 1.08
CA LEU A 90 23.30 -12.43 0.71
C LEU A 90 22.51 -12.34 -0.60
N LEU A 91 22.17 -11.11 -1.00
CA LEU A 91 21.35 -10.83 -2.16
C LEU A 91 22.24 -10.60 -3.40
N LYS A 92 21.99 -11.35 -4.48
CA LYS A 92 22.68 -11.12 -5.76
C LYS A 92 22.30 -9.75 -6.36
N GLY A 93 23.22 -9.12 -7.07
CA GLY A 93 23.01 -7.83 -7.75
C GLY A 93 23.36 -6.61 -6.90
N SER A 94 23.13 -5.42 -7.43
CA SER A 94 23.46 -4.16 -6.73
C SER A 94 22.48 -3.83 -5.61
N PRO A 95 22.97 -3.53 -4.39
CA PRO A 95 22.14 -3.07 -3.28
C PRO A 95 21.37 -1.79 -3.61
N GLU A 96 22.02 -0.84 -4.29
CA GLU A 96 21.37 0.38 -4.79
C GLU A 96 20.20 0.08 -5.72
N LYS A 97 20.38 -0.83 -6.69
CA LYS A 97 19.30 -1.19 -7.62
C LYS A 97 18.12 -1.82 -6.90
N ARG A 98 18.37 -2.60 -5.84
CA ARG A 98 17.33 -3.20 -4.99
C ARG A 98 16.58 -2.14 -4.20
N TYR A 99 17.29 -1.19 -3.60
CA TYR A 99 16.68 -0.04 -2.96
C TYR A 99 15.71 0.70 -3.90
N TYR A 100 16.13 1.05 -5.11
CA TYR A 100 15.25 1.71 -6.09
C TYR A 100 14.08 0.85 -6.54
N LEU A 101 14.26 -0.48 -6.60
CA LEU A 101 13.16 -1.39 -6.90
C LEU A 101 12.10 -1.33 -5.81
N LEU A 102 12.49 -1.35 -4.54
CA LEU A 102 11.57 -1.22 -3.40
C LEU A 102 10.81 0.11 -3.42
N VAL A 103 11.51 1.23 -3.67
CA VAL A 103 10.85 2.54 -3.82
C VAL A 103 9.80 2.53 -4.94
N ARG A 104 10.13 1.95 -6.10
CA ARG A 104 9.19 1.85 -7.23
C ARG A 104 8.00 0.95 -6.91
N THR A 105 8.24 -0.19 -6.26
CA THR A 105 7.19 -1.13 -5.83
C THR A 105 6.25 -0.46 -4.82
N TYR A 106 6.78 0.28 -3.85
CA TYR A 106 5.96 1.05 -2.91
C TYR A 106 4.99 1.97 -3.66
N PHE A 107 5.49 2.78 -4.59
CA PHE A 107 4.62 3.71 -5.33
C PHE A 107 3.66 2.98 -6.27
N HIS A 108 4.04 1.84 -6.82
CA HIS A 108 3.11 1.03 -7.61
C HIS A 108 1.91 0.60 -6.76
N GLU A 109 2.16 0.02 -5.59
CA GLU A 109 1.11 -0.41 -4.66
C GLU A 109 0.32 0.79 -4.13
N PHE A 110 0.97 1.88 -3.75
CA PHE A 110 0.31 3.07 -3.22
C PHE A 110 -0.68 3.66 -4.24
N TYR A 111 -0.34 3.67 -5.54
CA TYR A 111 -1.24 4.17 -6.59
C TYR A 111 -2.51 3.31 -6.75
N ARG A 112 -2.50 2.05 -6.32
CA ARG A 112 -3.69 1.19 -6.30
C ARG A 112 -4.79 1.76 -5.39
N PHE A 113 -4.46 2.56 -4.36
CA PHE A 113 -5.48 3.24 -3.55
C PHE A 113 -6.38 4.13 -4.41
N ARG A 114 -5.79 4.89 -5.33
CA ARG A 114 -6.53 5.77 -6.24
C ARG A 114 -7.40 4.97 -7.20
N GLU A 115 -6.91 3.83 -7.68
CA GLU A 115 -7.66 2.95 -8.58
C GLU A 115 -8.84 2.28 -7.87
N SER A 116 -8.62 1.80 -6.65
CA SER A 116 -9.67 1.23 -5.79
C SER A 116 -10.74 2.29 -5.49
N PHE A 117 -10.34 3.49 -5.03
CA PHE A 117 -11.27 4.59 -4.77
C PHE A 117 -12.12 4.95 -6.00
N ASN A 118 -11.49 5.08 -7.17
CA ASN A 118 -12.20 5.41 -8.42
C ASN A 118 -13.24 4.35 -8.83
N ARG A 119 -12.97 3.07 -8.55
CA ARG A 119 -13.91 1.97 -8.77
C ARG A 119 -15.06 2.00 -7.77
N VAL A 120 -14.74 2.18 -6.49
CA VAL A 120 -15.71 2.17 -5.39
C VAL A 120 -16.69 3.33 -5.50
N ILE A 121 -16.21 4.55 -5.76
CA ILE A 121 -17.11 5.71 -5.86
C ILE A 121 -18.05 5.60 -7.06
N LYS A 122 -17.59 5.00 -8.17
CA LYS A 122 -18.42 4.70 -9.33
C LYS A 122 -19.46 3.62 -8.99
N ALA A 123 -19.05 2.58 -8.27
CA ALA A 123 -19.94 1.52 -7.81
C ALA A 123 -21.01 2.07 -6.85
N ALA A 124 -20.64 2.92 -5.88
CA ALA A 124 -21.56 3.59 -4.97
C ALA A 124 -22.63 4.40 -5.71
N ALA A 125 -22.25 5.17 -6.74
CA ALA A 125 -23.20 5.90 -7.57
C ALA A 125 -24.12 4.98 -8.37
N SER A 126 -23.59 3.90 -8.95
CA SER A 126 -24.40 2.92 -9.69
C SER A 126 -25.42 2.19 -8.82
N ARG A 127 -25.09 1.98 -7.54
CA ARG A 127 -25.97 1.41 -6.50
C ARG A 127 -26.88 2.46 -5.84
N ARG A 128 -26.82 3.73 -6.27
CA ARG A 128 -27.58 4.86 -5.72
C ARG A 128 -27.31 5.15 -4.24
N TYR A 129 -26.13 4.77 -3.75
CA TYR A 129 -25.67 5.12 -2.40
C TYR A 129 -25.26 6.59 -2.32
N ILE A 130 -24.81 7.15 -3.45
CA ILE A 130 -24.52 8.57 -3.64
C ILE A 130 -25.14 9.03 -4.96
N GLN A 131 -25.29 10.33 -5.15
CA GLN A 131 -25.76 10.88 -6.42
C GLN A 131 -24.65 10.86 -7.48
N PRO A 132 -24.98 10.60 -8.76
CA PRO A 132 -23.97 10.55 -9.83
C PRO A 132 -23.14 11.84 -10.00
N ASP A 133 -23.70 13.01 -9.66
CA ASP A 133 -23.01 14.31 -9.71
C ASP A 133 -22.05 14.55 -8.53
N GLU A 134 -22.09 13.71 -7.49
CA GLU A 134 -21.14 13.73 -6.38
C GLU A 134 -19.81 13.06 -6.74
N VAL A 135 -19.82 12.14 -7.73
CA VAL A 135 -18.63 11.38 -8.14
C VAL A 135 -17.45 12.28 -8.55
N PRO A 136 -17.62 13.29 -9.43
CA PRO A 136 -16.50 14.17 -9.80
C PRO A 136 -15.95 14.96 -8.60
N ARG A 137 -16.83 15.37 -7.67
CA ARG A 137 -16.44 16.11 -6.46
C ARG A 137 -15.61 15.23 -5.52
N ALA A 138 -16.07 14.00 -5.27
CA ALA A 138 -15.36 13.01 -4.47
C ALA A 138 -13.99 12.64 -5.07
N ARG A 139 -13.90 12.45 -6.39
CA ARG A 139 -12.63 12.22 -7.10
C ARG A 139 -11.66 13.37 -6.97
N LYS A 140 -12.15 14.61 -7.08
CA LYS A 140 -11.34 15.81 -6.92
C LYS A 140 -10.81 15.93 -5.49
N ALA A 141 -11.65 15.69 -4.49
CA ALA A 141 -11.25 15.69 -3.09
C ALA A 141 -10.18 14.62 -2.79
N PHE A 142 -10.37 13.40 -3.28
CA PHE A 142 -9.38 12.33 -3.14
C PHE A 142 -8.07 12.67 -3.86
N GLN A 143 -8.14 13.27 -5.05
CA GLN A 143 -6.96 13.72 -5.79
C GLN A 143 -6.15 14.75 -5.00
N TYR A 144 -6.79 15.70 -4.32
CA TYR A 144 -6.09 16.65 -3.43
C TYR A 144 -5.38 15.92 -2.29
N ALA A 145 -6.02 14.94 -1.67
CA ALA A 145 -5.37 14.11 -0.67
C ALA A 145 -4.20 13.29 -1.25
N PHE A 146 -4.13 13.08 -2.57
CA PHE A 146 -3.07 12.32 -3.25
C PHE A 146 -1.90 13.19 -3.75
N GLU A 147 -2.02 14.53 -3.73
CA GLU A 147 -1.02 15.44 -4.30
C GLU A 147 0.32 15.37 -3.57
N ASP A 148 0.30 15.24 -2.24
CA ASP A 148 1.51 15.09 -1.43
C ASP A 148 2.30 13.85 -1.85
N THR A 149 1.63 12.72 -2.12
CA THR A 149 2.26 11.51 -2.63
C THR A 149 2.95 11.76 -3.97
N ILE A 150 2.29 12.49 -4.88
CA ILE A 150 2.86 12.80 -6.20
C ILE A 150 4.14 13.61 -6.04
N ARG A 151 4.16 14.58 -5.12
CA ARG A 151 5.36 15.35 -4.78
C ARG A 151 6.47 14.47 -4.22
N ILE A 152 6.17 13.62 -3.24
CA ILE A 152 7.13 12.69 -2.64
C ILE A 152 7.70 11.74 -3.72
N ARG A 153 6.83 11.13 -4.54
CA ARG A 153 7.24 10.27 -5.66
C ARG A 153 8.14 11.01 -6.62
N ASN A 154 7.77 12.22 -7.03
CA ASN A 154 8.58 12.98 -7.98
C ASN A 154 9.96 13.29 -7.40
N ASN A 155 10.05 13.59 -6.10
CA ASN A 155 11.33 13.78 -5.42
C ASN A 155 12.16 12.49 -5.36
N LEU A 156 11.55 11.34 -5.05
CA LEU A 156 12.25 10.06 -4.87
C LEU A 156 12.54 9.30 -6.18
N VAL A 157 11.73 9.50 -7.22
CA VAL A 157 11.78 8.73 -8.49
C VAL A 157 12.30 9.57 -9.66
N HIS A 158 11.91 10.84 -9.75
CA HIS A 158 12.17 11.71 -10.91
C HIS A 158 13.06 12.91 -10.60
N GLY A 159 13.49 13.10 -9.34
CA GLY A 159 14.48 14.10 -8.92
C GLY A 159 15.89 13.81 -9.43
N THR A 160 16.02 13.12 -10.56
CA THR A 160 17.26 12.65 -11.15
C THR A 160 18.08 13.81 -11.70
N VAL A 161 19.12 14.18 -10.95
CA VAL A 161 20.50 14.17 -11.49
C VAL A 161 21.48 13.63 -10.45
N PHE A 162 21.32 14.02 -9.19
CA PHE A 162 22.01 13.47 -8.04
C PHE A 162 21.07 13.72 -6.87
N TRP A 163 20.74 12.69 -6.10
CA TRP A 163 20.11 12.90 -4.81
C TRP A 163 20.95 13.92 -4.03
N LYS A 164 20.33 15.01 -3.58
CA LYS A 164 21.03 16.18 -3.02
C LYS A 164 21.66 15.95 -1.63
N GLY A 165 21.67 14.71 -1.14
CA GLY A 165 22.28 14.35 0.13
C GLY A 165 23.49 13.46 -0.11
N ASP A 166 24.56 13.74 0.63
CA ASP A 166 25.85 13.03 0.55
C ASP A 166 25.66 11.50 0.58
N LYS A 167 24.71 11.01 1.39
CA LYS A 167 24.43 9.57 1.57
C LYS A 167 24.03 8.83 0.29
N HIS A 168 23.26 9.45 -0.59
CA HIS A 168 22.85 8.78 -1.84
C HIS A 168 23.93 8.83 -2.91
N PHE A 169 24.69 9.93 -2.95
CA PHE A 169 25.90 9.98 -3.75
C PHE A 169 26.87 8.87 -3.32
N ASP A 170 27.07 8.72 -2.02
CA ASP A 170 27.88 7.66 -1.43
C ASP A 170 27.33 6.28 -1.79
N LEU A 171 26.02 6.07 -1.73
CA LEU A 171 25.41 4.78 -2.10
C LEU A 171 25.69 4.40 -3.56
N THR A 172 25.50 5.34 -4.49
CA THR A 172 25.76 5.11 -5.92
C THR A 172 27.25 4.88 -6.19
N LEU A 173 28.11 5.66 -5.54
CA LEU A 173 29.56 5.57 -5.67
C LEU A 173 30.09 4.23 -5.13
N LEU A 174 29.70 3.86 -3.91
CA LEU A 174 30.08 2.60 -3.27
C LEU A 174 29.53 1.38 -4.02
N SER A 175 28.28 1.46 -4.50
CA SER A 175 27.69 0.39 -5.31
C SER A 175 28.47 0.18 -6.61
N SER A 176 28.84 1.26 -7.30
CA SER A 176 29.63 1.21 -8.53
C SER A 176 31.04 0.65 -8.32
N ALA A 177 31.70 1.01 -7.20
CA ALA A 177 32.99 0.45 -6.84
C ALA A 177 32.89 -1.06 -6.56
N ARG A 178 31.89 -1.48 -5.78
CA ARG A 178 31.63 -2.88 -5.44
C ARG A 178 31.32 -3.73 -6.67
N GLU A 179 30.50 -3.24 -7.61
CA GLU A 179 30.20 -3.94 -8.87
C GLU A 179 31.47 -4.23 -9.70
N ARG A 180 32.54 -3.44 -9.51
CA ARG A 180 33.84 -3.60 -10.16
C ARG A 180 34.87 -4.35 -9.30
N GLY A 181 34.48 -4.84 -8.12
CA GLY A 181 35.37 -5.56 -7.21
C GLY A 181 36.29 -4.67 -6.39
N PHE A 182 36.00 -3.36 -6.28
CA PHE A 182 36.78 -2.42 -5.48
C PHE A 182 36.10 -2.12 -4.14
N ALA A 183 36.92 -1.88 -3.11
CA ALA A 183 36.51 -1.24 -1.87
C ALA A 183 37.01 0.20 -1.86
N MET A 184 36.20 1.13 -1.35
CA MET A 184 36.60 2.53 -1.22
C MET A 184 37.17 2.80 0.17
N GLN A 185 38.23 3.59 0.23
CA GLN A 185 38.93 3.92 1.46
C GLN A 185 39.12 5.44 1.55
N SER A 186 38.89 5.99 2.74
CA SER A 186 39.21 7.40 3.03
C SER A 186 40.71 7.62 2.99
N CYS A 187 41.16 8.57 2.16
CA CYS A 187 42.57 8.97 2.10
C CYS A 187 43.06 9.66 3.39
N GLN A 188 42.15 10.20 4.21
CA GLN A 188 42.50 10.92 5.43
C GLN A 188 42.54 10.02 6.66
N THR A 189 41.59 9.09 6.79
CA THR A 189 41.43 8.24 7.98
C THR A 189 41.90 6.80 7.76
N GLY A 190 42.08 6.38 6.51
CA GLY A 190 42.38 4.98 6.16
C GLY A 190 41.19 4.02 6.36
N GLU A 191 40.02 4.54 6.71
CA GLU A 191 38.82 3.74 6.93
C GLU A 191 38.21 3.25 5.61
N ILE A 192 37.85 1.96 5.55
CA ILE A 192 37.11 1.39 4.42
C ILE A 192 35.64 1.75 4.59
N TRP A 193 35.06 2.36 3.57
CA TRP A 193 33.67 2.77 3.60
C TRP A 193 32.75 1.54 3.48
N ASP A 194 31.85 1.39 4.45
CA ASP A 194 30.84 0.33 4.43
C ASP A 194 29.60 0.78 3.67
N ILE A 195 29.25 0.04 2.62
CA ILE A 195 27.99 0.26 1.91
C ILE A 195 26.78 -0.09 2.79
N GLY A 196 26.93 -1.00 3.77
CA GLY A 196 25.88 -1.38 4.70
C GLY A 196 25.35 -0.20 5.51
N SER A 197 26.24 0.58 6.12
CA SER A 197 25.86 1.77 6.90
C SER A 197 25.19 2.85 6.04
N VAL A 198 25.73 3.12 4.84
CA VAL A 198 25.12 4.09 3.92
C VAL A 198 23.74 3.63 3.46
N LEU A 199 23.60 2.33 3.16
CA LEU A 199 22.33 1.74 2.77
C LEU A 199 21.32 1.76 3.90
N GLN A 200 21.74 1.51 5.14
CA GLN A 200 20.89 1.59 6.33
C GLN A 200 20.28 2.98 6.47
N ASP A 201 21.12 4.01 6.48
CA ASP A 201 20.67 5.39 6.65
C ASP A 201 19.64 5.80 5.58
N VAL A 202 19.95 5.51 4.31
CA VAL A 202 19.07 5.82 3.18
C VAL A 202 17.75 5.06 3.28
N CYS A 203 17.81 3.78 3.62
CA CYS A 203 16.64 2.93 3.72
C CYS A 203 15.74 3.33 4.89
N GLU A 204 16.31 3.65 6.06
CA GLU A 204 15.55 4.08 7.24
C GLU A 204 14.85 5.42 7.00
N GLU A 205 15.58 6.42 6.48
CA GLU A 205 15.01 7.73 6.18
C GLU A 205 13.86 7.62 5.15
N THR A 206 14.09 6.84 4.09
CA THR A 206 13.08 6.64 3.04
C THR A 206 11.89 5.84 3.58
N ALA A 207 12.11 4.77 4.35
CA ALA A 207 11.04 3.98 4.94
C ALA A 207 10.19 4.82 5.88
N ASP A 208 10.77 5.73 6.67
CA ASP A 208 10.01 6.62 7.55
C ASP A 208 9.11 7.60 6.77
N ILE A 209 9.63 8.24 5.71
CA ILE A 209 8.84 9.12 4.84
C ILE A 209 7.66 8.34 4.21
N LEU A 210 7.94 7.15 3.68
CA LEU A 210 6.94 6.31 3.03
C LEU A 210 5.93 5.74 4.04
N ARG A 211 6.36 5.37 5.25
CA ARG A 211 5.45 4.95 6.32
C ARG A 211 4.46 6.05 6.66
N ASP A 212 4.96 7.25 6.92
CA ASP A 212 4.12 8.37 7.36
C ASP A 212 3.07 8.73 6.29
N GLU A 213 3.46 8.64 5.01
CA GLU A 213 2.55 8.80 3.89
C GLU A 213 1.50 7.68 3.79
N GLY A 214 1.90 6.43 4.03
CA GLY A 214 1.00 5.28 4.13
C GLY A 214 -0.03 5.45 5.26
N LYS A 215 0.41 5.87 6.44
CA LYS A 215 -0.46 6.17 7.59
C LYS A 215 -1.46 7.28 7.29
N ARG A 216 -0.98 8.35 6.65
CA ARG A 216 -1.83 9.48 6.26
C ARG A 216 -2.94 9.01 5.30
N MET A 217 -2.59 8.22 4.28
CA MET A 217 -3.57 7.70 3.32
C MET A 217 -4.56 6.73 3.95
N SER A 218 -4.10 5.83 4.82
CA SER A 218 -4.99 4.93 5.59
C SER A 218 -6.03 5.73 6.39
N LYS A 219 -5.61 6.80 7.08
CA LYS A 219 -6.54 7.69 7.81
C LYS A 219 -7.54 8.40 6.90
N VAL A 220 -7.10 8.86 5.73
CA VAL A 220 -7.99 9.47 4.73
C VAL A 220 -9.05 8.46 4.28
N ILE A 221 -8.65 7.24 3.94
CA ILE A 221 -9.58 6.19 3.51
C ILE A 221 -10.53 5.82 4.65
N GLN A 222 -10.04 5.69 5.88
CA GLN A 222 -10.87 5.43 7.06
C GLN A 222 -11.94 6.51 7.27
N ALA A 223 -11.60 7.79 7.06
CA ALA A 223 -12.54 8.90 7.15
C ALA A 223 -13.62 8.81 6.05
N ILE A 224 -13.23 8.50 4.81
CA ILE A 224 -14.16 8.33 3.69
C ILE A 224 -15.11 7.14 3.93
N VAL A 225 -14.59 6.02 4.45
CA VAL A 225 -15.43 4.87 4.82
C VAL A 225 -16.51 5.28 5.81
N ARG A 226 -16.15 6.03 6.87
CA ARG A 226 -17.12 6.52 7.87
C ARG A 226 -18.16 7.45 7.25
N GLU A 227 -17.72 8.40 6.43
CA GLU A 227 -18.63 9.33 5.76
C GLU A 227 -19.61 8.60 4.82
N LEU A 228 -19.15 7.59 4.09
CA LEU A 228 -20.02 6.79 3.23
C LEU A 228 -21.02 5.95 4.03
N VAL A 229 -20.64 5.41 5.19
CA VAL A 229 -21.58 4.72 6.10
C VAL A 229 -22.68 5.69 6.54
N ASP A 230 -22.32 6.91 6.96
CA ASP A 230 -23.27 7.93 7.39
C ASP A 230 -24.23 8.39 6.28
N VAL A 231 -23.74 8.44 5.03
CA VAL A 231 -24.56 8.78 3.87
C VAL A 231 -25.51 7.65 3.53
N ILE A 232 -25.03 6.40 3.50
CA ILE A 232 -25.84 5.22 3.18
C ILE A 232 -26.92 5.00 4.22
N ALA A 233 -26.65 5.26 5.51
CA ALA A 233 -27.64 5.14 6.58
C ALA A 233 -28.84 6.10 6.42
N LYS A 234 -28.71 7.16 5.61
CA LYS A 234 -29.76 8.16 5.35
C LYS A 234 -30.62 7.84 4.12
N VAL A 235 -30.27 6.80 3.35
CA VAL A 235 -30.91 6.42 2.07
C VAL A 235 -31.73 5.14 2.21
#